data_AF-A0A843B0I0-F1
#
_entry.id   AF-A0A843B0I0-F1
#
_cell.length_a   1.000
_cell.length_b   1.000
_cell.length_c   1.000
_cell.angle_alpha   90.00
_cell.angle_beta   90.00
_cell.angle_gamma   90.00
#
_symmetry.space_group_name_H-M   'P 1'
#
loop_
_entity.id
_entity.type
_entity.pdbx_description
1 polymer ?
#
loop_
_entity_poly.entity_id
_entity_poly.type
_entity_poly.pdbx_seq_one_letter_code
_entity_poly.pdbx_strand_id
1 'polypeptide(L)'
;MALSTRTRYATAVTIVVAVVLIATSIAYQNNSQQVITPNDDFPVVSYNGTPTIDPSTYRLTVNGTVENELTFTLDELKAMPSVSEIETVRSVSGPTGRANWTGVTLLTLLDLAVLEPSAMKVVFHSADGYSSDLTVYEARLSDVLVCYEMNGQPLPADQGSPVRMVVPDHWGYKWAKWVTHIEVVDYDYKGYWESRGWSDSAWIGPQSDWYYHAVLLTVAGTSGALAAVSGMVNGRRRRKNEPYFLHPRLHTYAGYAFAILTLVVFIWWAAETYFYRGSIAYSIHGRLALASVLLETAGLLTGALLVRRWERARWWHWLFTVAGFAIFLLTIVLGIQLAIG
;
A
#
# COMPACT_ATOMS: atom_id res chain seq x y z
N MET A 1 13.67 16.26 -47.00
CA MET A 1 13.91 17.44 -46.12
C MET A 1 14.28 16.91 -44.74
N ALA A 2 15.54 17.05 -44.31
CA ALA A 2 16.01 16.45 -43.06
C ALA A 2 15.37 17.17 -41.86
N LEU A 3 14.65 16.43 -41.01
CA LEU A 3 14.13 16.96 -39.75
C LEU A 3 15.24 17.63 -38.97
N SER A 4 14.98 18.85 -38.46
CA SER A 4 15.94 19.61 -37.68
C SER A 4 16.37 18.81 -36.45
N THR A 5 17.59 19.02 -35.96
CA THR A 5 18.11 18.35 -34.76
C THR A 5 17.15 18.51 -33.57
N ARG A 6 16.48 19.66 -33.44
CA ARG A 6 15.43 19.91 -32.42
C ARG A 6 14.22 19.00 -32.59
N THR A 7 13.75 18.80 -33.82
CA THR A 7 12.60 17.93 -34.09
C THR A 7 12.94 16.48 -33.77
N ARG A 8 14.17 16.04 -34.07
CA ARG A 8 14.65 14.68 -33.72
C ARG A 8 14.72 14.46 -32.21
N TYR A 9 15.21 15.45 -31.45
CA TYR A 9 15.24 15.39 -29.98
C TYR A 9 13.85 15.38 -29.37
N ALA A 10 12.94 16.25 -29.83
CA ALA A 10 11.57 16.28 -29.35
C ALA A 10 10.85 14.95 -29.62
N THR A 11 10.98 14.41 -30.85
CA THR A 11 10.42 13.10 -31.20
C THR A 11 11.02 11.97 -30.36
N ALA A 12 12.33 11.97 -30.10
CA ALA A 12 12.97 10.97 -29.25
C ALA A 12 12.45 11.01 -27.79
N VAL A 13 12.30 12.22 -27.21
CA VAL A 13 11.75 12.38 -25.86
C VAL A 13 10.29 11.91 -25.80
N THR A 14 9.46 12.28 -26.78
CA THR A 14 8.05 11.84 -26.83
C THR A 14 7.95 10.32 -26.96
N ILE A 15 8.81 9.68 -27.76
CA ILE A 15 8.85 8.21 -27.89
C ILE A 15 9.25 7.57 -26.56
N VAL A 16 10.28 8.08 -25.87
CA VAL A 16 10.71 7.52 -24.57
C VAL A 16 9.61 7.66 -23.53
N VAL A 17 8.95 8.81 -23.44
CA VAL A 17 7.82 9.02 -22.51
C VAL A 17 6.66 8.08 -22.85
N ALA A 18 6.30 7.93 -24.12
CA ALA A 18 5.26 7.01 -24.55
C ALA A 18 5.59 5.55 -24.24
N VAL A 19 6.83 5.10 -24.47
CA VAL A 19 7.29 3.74 -24.16
C VAL A 19 7.25 3.49 -22.66
N VAL A 20 7.69 4.44 -21.83
CA VAL A 20 7.62 4.33 -20.37
C VAL A 20 6.17 4.26 -19.92
N LEU A 21 5.28 5.14 -20.41
CA LEU A 21 3.85 5.10 -20.05
C LEU A 21 3.18 3.79 -20.47
N ILE A 22 3.46 3.27 -21.67
CA ILE A 22 2.92 2.00 -22.16
C ILE A 22 3.46 0.83 -21.32
N ALA A 23 4.77 0.77 -21.06
CA ALA A 23 5.35 -0.28 -20.23
C ALA A 23 4.81 -0.25 -18.79
N THR A 24 4.58 0.94 -18.24
CA THR A 24 4.00 1.12 -16.90
C THR A 24 2.52 0.73 -16.89
N SER A 25 1.77 1.00 -17.97
CA SER A 25 0.37 0.57 -18.12
C SER A 25 0.24 -0.95 -18.28
N ILE A 26 1.18 -1.60 -18.97
CA ILE A 26 1.23 -3.06 -19.07
C ILE A 26 1.60 -3.67 -17.71
N ALA A 27 2.55 -3.08 -16.99
CA ALA A 27 2.87 -3.47 -15.62
C ALA A 27 1.69 -3.25 -14.65
N TYR A 28 0.91 -2.17 -14.82
CA TYR A 28 -0.35 -1.90 -14.09
C TYR A 28 -1.36 -3.04 -14.29
N GLN A 29 -1.63 -3.40 -15.55
CA GLN A 29 -2.60 -4.45 -15.85
C GLN A 29 -2.15 -5.82 -15.32
N ASN A 30 -0.85 -6.10 -15.37
CA ASN A 30 -0.32 -7.38 -14.87
C ASN A 30 -0.29 -7.48 -13.34
N ASN A 31 -0.16 -6.35 -12.61
CA ASN A 31 -0.11 -6.33 -11.15
C ASN A 31 -1.51 -6.19 -10.51
N SER A 32 -2.45 -5.51 -11.20
CA SER A 32 -3.87 -5.41 -10.78
C SER A 32 -4.67 -6.68 -11.05
N GLN A 33 -4.20 -7.54 -11.95
CA GLN A 33 -4.66 -8.92 -12.12
C GLN A 33 -3.80 -9.85 -11.26
N GLN A 34 -3.79 -9.69 -9.93
CA GLN A 34 -3.20 -10.73 -9.08
C GLN A 34 -3.93 -12.04 -9.38
N VAL A 35 -3.20 -12.98 -9.98
CA VAL A 35 -3.71 -14.31 -10.32
C VAL A 35 -4.17 -14.98 -9.02
N ILE A 36 -5.36 -15.58 -9.05
CA ILE A 36 -5.85 -16.43 -7.95
C ILE A 36 -4.76 -17.43 -7.58
N THR A 37 -4.32 -17.40 -6.34
CA THR A 37 -3.34 -18.32 -5.79
C THR A 37 -4.00 -19.70 -5.67
N PRO A 38 -3.47 -20.75 -6.34
CA PRO A 38 -3.98 -22.11 -6.17
C PRO A 38 -3.99 -22.54 -4.69
N ASN A 39 -4.93 -23.39 -4.29
CA ASN A 39 -5.08 -23.79 -2.89
C ASN A 39 -3.82 -24.44 -2.31
N ASP A 40 -3.13 -25.25 -3.12
CA ASP A 40 -1.90 -25.97 -2.71
C ASP A 40 -0.68 -25.04 -2.58
N ASP A 41 -0.72 -23.88 -3.25
CA ASP A 41 0.34 -22.86 -3.21
C ASP A 41 0.02 -21.73 -2.23
N PHE A 42 -1.15 -21.76 -1.59
CA PHE A 42 -1.60 -20.69 -0.72
C PHE A 42 -0.79 -20.69 0.59
N PRO A 43 -0.21 -19.54 1.00
CA PRO A 43 0.65 -19.50 2.17
C PRO A 43 -0.09 -19.91 3.44
N VAL A 44 0.56 -20.79 4.23
CA VAL A 44 0.05 -21.23 5.53
C VAL A 44 0.81 -20.49 6.63
N VAL A 45 0.08 -19.69 7.40
CA VAL A 45 0.57 -19.11 8.66
C VAL A 45 -0.33 -19.63 9.78
N SER A 46 0.28 -20.22 10.81
CA SER A 46 -0.40 -20.66 12.03
C SER A 46 0.51 -20.39 13.23
N TYR A 47 -0.09 -20.10 14.38
CA TYR A 47 0.67 -19.94 15.62
C TYR A 47 0.79 -21.26 16.42
N ASN A 48 -0.14 -22.22 16.22
CA ASN A 48 -0.23 -23.44 17.02
C ASN A 48 -0.58 -24.69 16.17
N GLY A 49 -0.10 -24.75 14.93
CA GLY A 49 -0.34 -25.88 14.02
C GLY A 49 -1.76 -25.91 13.44
N THR A 50 -2.15 -27.05 12.85
CA THR A 50 -3.47 -27.23 12.23
C THR A 50 -4.30 -28.20 13.08
N PRO A 51 -5.41 -27.76 13.70
CA PRO A 51 -6.30 -28.62 14.45
C PRO A 51 -7.01 -29.61 13.52
N THR A 52 -7.33 -30.80 14.05
CA THR A 52 -8.18 -31.78 13.35
C THR A 52 -9.63 -31.54 13.72
N ILE A 53 -10.45 -31.12 12.76
CA ILE A 53 -11.88 -30.85 12.94
C ILE A 53 -12.66 -31.74 11.98
N ASP A 54 -13.66 -32.46 12.48
CA ASP A 54 -14.61 -33.20 11.65
C ASP A 54 -15.77 -32.28 11.24
N PRO A 55 -15.89 -31.92 9.95
CA PRO A 55 -16.94 -31.02 9.47
C PRO A 55 -18.38 -31.49 9.77
N SER A 56 -18.61 -32.80 9.93
CA SER A 56 -19.95 -33.36 10.21
C SER A 56 -20.43 -33.07 11.64
N THR A 57 -19.49 -32.95 12.57
CA THR A 57 -19.77 -32.65 13.98
C THR A 57 -19.53 -31.18 14.33
N TYR A 58 -18.97 -30.41 13.40
CA TYR A 58 -18.65 -29.00 13.60
C TYR A 58 -19.88 -28.17 13.97
N ARG A 59 -19.67 -27.23 14.88
CA ARG A 59 -20.65 -26.22 15.29
C ARG A 59 -19.98 -24.85 15.36
N LEU A 60 -20.68 -23.83 14.89
CA LEU A 60 -20.35 -22.42 15.11
C LEU A 60 -21.35 -21.82 16.09
N THR A 61 -20.88 -21.38 17.25
CA THR A 61 -21.73 -20.68 18.23
C THR A 61 -21.59 -19.16 18.07
N VAL A 62 -22.70 -18.43 18.19
CA VAL A 62 -22.75 -16.96 18.29
C VAL A 62 -23.46 -16.60 19.59
N ASN A 63 -22.79 -15.90 20.51
CA ASN A 63 -23.37 -15.56 21.82
C ASN A 63 -22.78 -14.26 22.41
N GLY A 64 -23.02 -14.05 23.72
CA GLY A 64 -22.47 -12.95 24.50
C GLY A 64 -23.49 -11.84 24.66
N THR A 65 -23.09 -10.61 24.34
CA THR A 65 -23.92 -9.40 24.39
C THR A 65 -24.91 -9.34 23.21
N VAL A 66 -25.81 -10.33 23.14
CA VAL A 66 -26.82 -10.52 22.10
C VAL A 66 -28.15 -10.99 22.70
N GLU A 67 -29.28 -10.72 22.03
CA GLU A 67 -30.59 -11.20 22.48
C GLU A 67 -30.81 -12.69 22.20
N ASN A 68 -30.30 -13.18 21.07
CA ASN A 68 -30.45 -14.56 20.62
C ASN A 68 -29.08 -15.25 20.52
N GLU A 69 -28.80 -16.19 21.42
CA GLU A 69 -27.67 -17.09 21.24
C GLU A 69 -28.00 -18.13 20.16
N LEU A 70 -27.09 -18.28 19.20
CA LEU A 70 -27.28 -19.12 18.02
C LEU A 70 -26.19 -20.18 17.94
N THR A 71 -26.53 -21.33 17.37
CA THR A 71 -25.54 -22.37 17.05
C THR A 71 -25.90 -22.96 15.71
N PHE A 72 -24.92 -23.00 14.80
CA PHE A 72 -25.10 -23.47 13.43
C PHE A 72 -24.23 -24.70 13.17
N THR A 73 -24.79 -25.67 12.48
CA THR A 73 -24.04 -26.70 11.75
C THR A 73 -23.40 -26.11 10.49
N LEU A 74 -22.42 -26.80 9.93
CA LEU A 74 -21.83 -26.39 8.65
C LEU A 74 -22.87 -26.38 7.51
N ASP A 75 -23.79 -27.34 7.49
CA ASP A 75 -24.82 -27.42 6.46
C ASP A 75 -25.84 -26.28 6.57
N GLU A 76 -26.19 -25.85 7.79
CA GLU A 76 -27.04 -24.68 8.01
C GLU A 76 -26.37 -23.39 7.52
N LEU A 77 -25.06 -23.22 7.78
CA LEU A 77 -24.30 -22.08 7.23
C LEU A 77 -24.28 -22.10 5.69
N LYS A 78 -24.14 -23.27 5.08
CA LYS A 78 -24.17 -23.44 3.61
C LYS A 78 -25.55 -23.24 3.00
N ALA A 79 -26.62 -23.43 3.76
CA ALA A 79 -27.99 -23.22 3.31
C ALA A 79 -28.42 -21.73 3.33
N MET A 80 -27.69 -20.87 4.04
CA MET A 80 -27.94 -19.43 4.06
C MET A 80 -27.49 -18.73 2.76
N PRO A 81 -28.00 -17.53 2.46
CA PRO A 81 -27.49 -16.72 1.35
C PRO A 81 -25.99 -16.47 1.48
N SER A 82 -25.22 -16.94 0.49
CA SER A 82 -23.77 -16.81 0.44
C SER A 82 -23.31 -15.71 -0.52
N VAL A 83 -22.18 -15.09 -0.21
CA VAL A 83 -21.46 -14.14 -1.07
C VAL A 83 -20.10 -14.74 -1.45
N SER A 84 -19.58 -14.40 -2.63
CA SER A 84 -18.24 -14.76 -3.07
C SER A 84 -17.43 -13.50 -3.38
N GLU A 85 -16.31 -13.31 -2.69
CA GLU A 85 -15.45 -12.13 -2.84
C GLU A 85 -14.01 -12.54 -3.17
N ILE A 86 -13.38 -11.80 -4.09
CA ILE A 86 -11.98 -12.05 -4.46
C ILE A 86 -11.07 -11.16 -3.62
N GLU A 87 -10.55 -11.74 -2.56
CA GLU A 87 -9.79 -11.01 -1.54
C GLU A 87 -8.38 -11.56 -1.33
N THR A 88 -7.50 -10.64 -0.94
CA THR A 88 -6.09 -10.93 -0.72
C THR A 88 -5.76 -10.88 0.78
N VAL A 89 -5.45 -12.02 1.38
CA VAL A 89 -4.92 -12.06 2.75
C VAL A 89 -3.44 -11.69 2.73
N ARG A 90 -3.03 -10.81 3.65
CA ARG A 90 -1.65 -10.33 3.78
C ARG A 90 -1.16 -10.57 5.19
N SER A 91 -0.09 -11.31 5.36
CA SER A 91 0.61 -11.40 6.64
C SER A 91 1.54 -10.21 6.80
N VAL A 92 1.67 -9.71 8.03
CA VAL A 92 2.68 -8.68 8.36
C VAL A 92 4.11 -9.18 8.11
N SER A 93 4.32 -10.50 8.14
CA SER A 93 5.62 -11.13 7.84
C SER A 93 5.93 -11.27 6.34
N GLY A 94 5.03 -10.85 5.44
CA GLY A 94 5.25 -10.89 3.98
C GLY A 94 4.36 -11.86 3.19
N PRO A 95 4.10 -13.11 3.65
CA PRO A 95 3.26 -14.05 2.90
C PRO A 95 1.89 -13.46 2.55
N THR A 96 1.54 -13.53 1.27
CA THR A 96 0.31 -12.96 0.71
C THR A 96 -0.33 -13.97 -0.22
N GLY A 97 -1.65 -14.15 -0.13
CA GLY A 97 -2.40 -15.06 -1.00
C GLY A 97 -3.73 -14.44 -1.42
N ARG A 98 -4.12 -14.61 -2.68
CA ARG A 98 -5.38 -14.10 -3.24
C ARG A 98 -6.28 -15.26 -3.64
N ALA A 99 -7.51 -15.27 -3.18
CA ALA A 99 -8.46 -16.33 -3.49
C ALA A 99 -9.88 -15.78 -3.64
N ASN A 100 -10.75 -16.56 -4.30
CA ASN A 100 -12.19 -16.34 -4.24
C ASN A 100 -12.73 -17.02 -2.98
N TRP A 101 -13.27 -16.24 -2.05
CA TRP A 101 -13.75 -16.72 -0.76
C TRP A 101 -15.27 -16.74 -0.75
N THR A 102 -15.87 -17.87 -0.38
CA THR A 102 -17.32 -18.03 -0.36
C THR A 102 -17.81 -18.37 1.03
N GLY A 103 -18.83 -17.64 1.49
CA GLY A 103 -19.37 -17.76 2.83
C GLY A 103 -20.62 -16.92 3.07
N VAL A 104 -21.08 -16.91 4.33
CA VAL A 104 -22.16 -16.04 4.79
C VAL A 104 -21.55 -14.75 5.32
N THR A 105 -22.20 -13.61 5.09
CA THR A 105 -21.74 -12.34 5.68
C THR A 105 -21.88 -12.39 7.20
N LEU A 106 -20.87 -11.91 7.93
CA LEU A 106 -20.93 -11.87 9.39
C LEU A 106 -22.13 -11.02 9.85
N LEU A 107 -22.43 -9.94 9.12
CA LEU A 107 -23.63 -9.12 9.31
C LEU A 107 -24.91 -9.96 9.40
N THR A 108 -25.10 -10.96 8.53
CA THR A 108 -26.30 -11.82 8.56
C THR A 108 -26.43 -12.56 9.89
N LEU A 109 -25.33 -13.11 10.41
CA LEU A 109 -25.36 -13.82 11.69
C LEU A 109 -25.60 -12.87 12.87
N LEU A 110 -25.00 -11.67 12.83
CA LEU A 110 -25.17 -10.66 13.87
C LEU A 110 -26.58 -10.06 13.88
N ASP A 111 -27.22 -9.90 12.73
CA ASP A 111 -28.60 -9.43 12.62
C ASP A 111 -29.59 -10.50 13.14
N LEU A 112 -29.30 -11.79 12.97
CA LEU A 112 -30.06 -12.88 13.59
C LEU A 112 -29.87 -12.93 15.11
N ALA A 113 -28.63 -12.71 15.58
CA ALA A 113 -28.30 -12.74 17.00
C ALA A 113 -28.89 -11.52 17.75
N VAL A 114 -29.05 -10.38 17.05
CA VAL A 114 -29.51 -9.10 17.59
C VAL A 114 -28.58 -8.59 18.69
N LEU A 115 -27.64 -7.73 18.31
CA LEU A 115 -26.66 -7.12 19.23
C LEU A 115 -27.36 -6.21 20.26
N GLU A 116 -26.98 -6.30 21.54
CA GLU A 116 -27.42 -5.31 22.53
C GLU A 116 -26.73 -3.96 22.31
N PRO A 117 -27.31 -2.83 22.78
CA PRO A 117 -26.71 -1.50 22.63
C PRO A 117 -25.33 -1.33 23.31
N SER A 118 -25.01 -2.19 24.27
CA SER A 118 -23.71 -2.23 24.98
C SER A 118 -22.61 -2.94 24.19
N ALA A 119 -22.94 -3.65 23.10
CA ALA A 119 -21.97 -4.39 22.30
C ALA A 119 -20.86 -3.48 21.76
N MET A 120 -19.61 -3.89 21.97
CA MET A 120 -18.42 -3.09 21.65
C MET A 120 -17.51 -3.79 20.64
N LYS A 121 -17.23 -5.08 20.84
CA LYS A 121 -16.36 -5.90 19.99
C LYS A 121 -17.03 -7.22 19.64
N VAL A 122 -16.63 -7.81 18.51
CA VAL A 122 -16.98 -9.17 18.09
C VAL A 122 -15.70 -9.98 18.08
N VAL A 123 -15.61 -10.98 18.96
CA VAL A 123 -14.43 -11.81 19.19
C VAL A 123 -14.60 -13.14 18.47
N PHE A 124 -13.55 -13.60 17.82
CA PHE A 124 -13.49 -14.89 17.14
C PHE A 124 -12.56 -15.82 17.90
N HIS A 125 -13.10 -16.92 18.40
CA HIS A 125 -12.34 -17.97 19.07
C HIS A 125 -12.16 -19.16 18.13
N SER A 126 -10.92 -19.62 18.04
CA SER A 126 -10.48 -20.65 17.10
C SER A 126 -10.16 -21.96 17.82
N ALA A 127 -10.34 -23.09 17.13
CA ALA A 127 -10.14 -24.42 17.69
C ALA A 127 -8.69 -24.69 18.16
N ASP A 128 -7.70 -23.98 17.62
CA ASP A 128 -6.29 -24.07 18.02
C ASP A 128 -5.95 -23.21 19.25
N GLY A 129 -6.92 -22.48 19.79
CA GLY A 129 -6.79 -21.54 20.91
C GLY A 129 -6.52 -20.09 20.47
N TYR A 130 -6.49 -19.80 19.17
CA TYR A 130 -6.30 -18.44 18.66
C TYR A 130 -7.52 -17.59 18.95
N SER A 131 -7.31 -16.30 19.24
CA SER A 131 -8.39 -15.32 19.23
C SER A 131 -8.00 -14.04 18.51
N SER A 132 -8.98 -13.43 17.87
CA SER A 132 -8.90 -12.07 17.31
C SER A 132 -10.27 -11.41 17.41
N ASP A 133 -10.38 -10.15 17.04
CA ASP A 133 -11.57 -9.34 17.26
C ASP A 133 -11.75 -8.30 16.15
N LEU A 134 -12.98 -7.81 16.01
CA LEU A 134 -13.33 -6.62 15.25
C LEU A 134 -14.20 -5.70 16.10
N THR A 135 -14.18 -4.40 15.79
CA THR A 135 -15.24 -3.52 16.27
C THR A 135 -16.59 -3.96 15.72
N VAL A 136 -17.68 -3.65 16.44
CA VAL A 136 -19.05 -3.90 15.93
C VAL A 136 -19.27 -3.24 14.56
N TYR A 137 -18.65 -2.09 14.31
CA TYR A 137 -18.71 -1.42 13.01
C TYR A 137 -18.06 -2.26 11.90
N GLU A 138 -16.80 -2.68 12.10
CA GLU A 138 -16.07 -3.51 11.13
C GLU A 138 -16.75 -4.86 10.90
N ALA A 139 -17.21 -5.52 11.98
CA ALA A 139 -17.89 -6.81 11.92
C ALA A 139 -19.21 -6.79 11.12
N ARG A 140 -19.81 -5.61 10.96
CA ARG A 140 -21.06 -5.38 10.22
C ARG A 140 -20.84 -4.90 8.79
N LEU A 141 -19.60 -4.80 8.32
CA LEU A 141 -19.31 -4.53 6.92
C LEU A 141 -19.80 -5.70 6.05
N SER A 142 -20.29 -5.37 4.85
CA SER A 142 -20.96 -6.34 3.95
C SER A 142 -20.02 -7.38 3.36
N ASP A 143 -18.72 -7.14 3.41
CA ASP A 143 -17.63 -7.93 2.82
C ASP A 143 -16.87 -8.77 3.87
N VAL A 144 -17.23 -8.68 5.15
CA VAL A 144 -16.69 -9.56 6.20
C VAL A 144 -17.47 -10.87 6.19
N LEU A 145 -16.77 -11.98 5.95
CA LEU A 145 -17.40 -13.29 5.74
C LEU A 145 -17.02 -14.30 6.83
N VAL A 146 -18.01 -15.09 7.22
CA VAL A 146 -17.86 -16.42 7.82
C VAL A 146 -17.75 -17.40 6.66
N CYS A 147 -16.51 -17.69 6.28
CA CYS A 147 -16.14 -18.36 5.05
C CYS A 147 -15.94 -19.86 5.24
N TYR A 148 -16.48 -20.67 4.33
CA TYR A 148 -16.36 -22.14 4.33
C TYR A 148 -15.82 -22.71 3.00
N GLU A 149 -15.60 -21.85 2.00
CA GLU A 149 -15.12 -22.23 0.67
C GLU A 149 -14.03 -21.27 0.16
N MET A 150 -13.06 -21.84 -0.53
CA MET A 150 -11.92 -21.14 -1.12
C MET A 150 -11.67 -21.67 -2.53
N ASN A 151 -11.67 -20.76 -3.50
CA ASN A 151 -11.54 -21.04 -4.93
C ASN A 151 -12.56 -22.07 -5.45
N GLY A 152 -13.81 -21.99 -4.94
CA GLY A 152 -14.91 -22.86 -5.33
C GLY A 152 -14.78 -24.31 -4.83
N GLN A 153 -13.92 -24.55 -3.83
CA GLN A 153 -13.78 -25.83 -3.16
C GLN A 153 -13.90 -25.62 -1.64
N PRO A 154 -14.29 -26.65 -0.86
CA PRO A 154 -14.21 -26.57 0.60
C PRO A 154 -12.83 -26.12 1.06
N LEU A 155 -12.77 -25.35 2.15
CA LEU A 155 -11.49 -24.89 2.70
C LEU A 155 -10.54 -26.07 2.94
N PRO A 156 -9.27 -25.98 2.47
CA PRO A 156 -8.22 -26.89 2.92
C PRO A 156 -8.03 -26.82 4.44
N ALA A 157 -7.63 -27.93 5.06
CA ALA A 157 -7.43 -28.01 6.52
C ALA A 157 -6.53 -26.88 7.04
N ASP A 158 -5.38 -26.66 6.41
CA ASP A 158 -4.42 -25.62 6.79
C ASP A 158 -4.92 -24.18 6.57
N GLN A 159 -5.97 -24.01 5.76
CA GLN A 159 -6.58 -22.72 5.44
C GLN A 159 -7.81 -22.40 6.30
N GLY A 160 -8.06 -23.19 7.35
CA GLY A 160 -9.11 -22.91 8.33
C GLY A 160 -10.35 -23.77 8.21
N SER A 161 -10.30 -24.91 7.53
CA SER A 161 -11.45 -25.81 7.42
C SER A 161 -12.00 -26.23 8.79
N PRO A 162 -13.32 -26.22 9.01
CA PRO A 162 -14.37 -25.96 8.01
C PRO A 162 -14.75 -24.49 7.85
N VAL A 163 -14.39 -23.61 8.80
CA VAL A 163 -14.79 -22.19 8.81
C VAL A 163 -13.64 -21.26 9.22
N ARG A 164 -13.45 -20.18 8.47
CA ARG A 164 -12.55 -19.07 8.81
C ARG A 164 -13.26 -17.72 8.69
N MET A 165 -12.67 -16.69 9.28
CA MET A 165 -12.98 -15.31 8.95
C MET A 165 -12.23 -14.85 7.69
N VAL A 166 -12.93 -14.06 6.88
CA VAL A 166 -12.39 -13.24 5.80
C VAL A 166 -12.70 -11.79 6.15
N VAL A 167 -11.66 -10.97 6.29
CA VAL A 167 -11.78 -9.59 6.79
C VAL A 167 -11.02 -8.64 5.85
N PRO A 168 -11.64 -8.21 4.74
CA PRO A 168 -11.00 -7.35 3.75
C PRO A 168 -10.35 -6.11 4.38
N ASP A 169 -9.30 -5.61 3.74
CA ASP A 169 -8.51 -4.45 4.18
C ASP A 169 -7.82 -4.53 5.56
N HIS A 170 -7.84 -5.71 6.20
CA HIS A 170 -7.16 -5.96 7.47
C HIS A 170 -6.00 -6.94 7.31
N TRP A 171 -4.97 -6.78 8.14
CA TRP A 171 -3.87 -7.75 8.22
C TRP A 171 -4.38 -9.15 8.58
N GLY A 172 -3.71 -10.17 8.06
CA GLY A 172 -4.13 -11.57 8.13
C GLY A 172 -4.28 -12.14 9.54
N TYR A 173 -3.76 -11.47 10.57
CA TYR A 173 -4.04 -11.85 11.95
C TYR A 173 -5.48 -11.57 12.38
N LYS A 174 -6.24 -10.70 11.70
CA LYS A 174 -7.70 -10.57 11.89
C LYS A 174 -8.50 -11.66 11.17
N TRP A 175 -7.87 -12.42 10.27
CA TRP A 175 -8.53 -13.48 9.49
C TRP A 175 -8.46 -14.83 10.21
N ALA A 176 -9.05 -14.90 11.40
CA ALA A 176 -9.01 -16.09 12.25
C ALA A 176 -9.41 -17.36 11.48
N LYS A 177 -8.65 -18.45 11.65
CA LYS A 177 -8.89 -19.75 11.02
C LYS A 177 -9.50 -20.71 12.02
N TRP A 178 -10.25 -21.71 11.57
CA TRP A 178 -10.82 -22.74 12.44
C TRP A 178 -11.74 -22.16 13.52
N VAL A 179 -12.53 -21.15 13.15
CA VAL A 179 -13.40 -20.42 14.08
C VAL A 179 -14.48 -21.37 14.57
N THR A 180 -14.66 -21.48 15.88
CA THR A 180 -15.71 -22.32 16.49
C THR A 180 -16.73 -21.49 17.25
N HIS A 181 -16.37 -20.26 17.63
CA HIS A 181 -17.21 -19.44 18.48
C HIS A 181 -16.99 -17.95 18.18
N ILE A 182 -18.09 -17.25 17.96
CA ILE A 182 -18.17 -15.80 17.80
C ILE A 182 -18.84 -15.24 19.05
N GLU A 183 -18.12 -14.43 19.80
CA GLU A 183 -18.60 -13.85 21.06
C GLU A 183 -18.70 -12.35 20.92
N VAL A 184 -19.87 -11.78 21.15
CA VAL A 184 -20.07 -10.34 21.23
C VAL A 184 -19.81 -9.91 22.67
N VAL A 185 -18.97 -8.89 22.87
CA VAL A 185 -18.59 -8.42 24.20
C VAL A 185 -18.81 -6.91 24.34
N ASP A 186 -19.02 -6.45 25.57
CA ASP A 186 -19.26 -5.04 25.95
C ASP A 186 -18.00 -4.30 26.44
N TYR A 187 -16.83 -4.88 26.22
CA TYR A 187 -15.53 -4.33 26.60
C TYR A 187 -14.51 -4.38 25.46
N ASP A 188 -13.41 -3.64 25.61
CA ASP A 188 -12.32 -3.60 24.63
C ASP A 188 -11.47 -4.88 24.71
N TYR A 189 -11.96 -5.96 24.10
CA TYR A 189 -11.18 -7.18 23.95
C TYR A 189 -9.97 -6.95 23.04
N LYS A 190 -8.84 -7.58 23.38
CA LYS A 190 -7.65 -7.64 22.53
C LYS A 190 -7.32 -9.10 22.25
N GLY A 191 -7.35 -9.47 20.98
CA GLY A 191 -6.90 -10.77 20.49
C GLY A 191 -5.45 -11.14 20.82
N TYR A 192 -5.03 -12.29 20.32
CA TYR A 192 -3.72 -12.86 20.61
C TYR A 192 -2.57 -11.92 20.23
N TRP A 193 -2.58 -11.31 19.04
CA TRP A 193 -1.49 -10.43 18.62
C TRP A 193 -1.64 -9.02 19.17
N GLU A 194 -2.88 -8.55 19.24
CA GLU A 194 -3.29 -7.24 19.73
C GLU A 194 -2.87 -7.06 21.20
N SER A 195 -3.08 -8.08 22.03
CA SER A 195 -2.61 -8.12 23.43
C SER A 195 -1.08 -8.14 23.57
N ARG A 196 -0.34 -8.44 22.49
CA ARG A 196 1.13 -8.45 22.42
C ARG A 196 1.70 -7.19 21.77
N GLY A 197 0.89 -6.14 21.65
CA GLY A 197 1.32 -4.82 21.17
C GLY A 197 1.21 -4.63 19.66
N TRP A 198 0.54 -5.54 18.94
CA TRP A 198 0.21 -5.33 17.54
C TRP A 198 -0.97 -4.37 17.41
N SER A 199 -1.12 -3.76 16.23
CA SER A 199 -2.20 -2.80 15.98
C SER A 199 -3.57 -3.45 16.17
N ASP A 200 -4.41 -2.84 17.00
CA ASP A 200 -5.77 -3.34 17.23
C ASP A 200 -6.67 -3.16 16.00
N SER A 201 -6.58 -2.02 15.30
CA SER A 201 -7.37 -1.81 14.09
C SER A 201 -6.96 -2.73 12.95
N ALA A 202 -5.67 -3.10 12.88
CA ALA A 202 -5.09 -3.92 11.81
C ALA A 202 -5.36 -3.42 10.37
N TRP A 203 -5.89 -2.21 10.20
CA TRP A 203 -6.26 -1.65 8.91
C TRP A 203 -5.01 -1.41 8.06
N ILE A 204 -5.00 -1.96 6.84
CA ILE A 204 -3.87 -1.88 5.90
C ILE A 204 -3.83 -0.52 5.20
N GLY A 205 -4.98 0.17 5.14
CA GLY A 205 -5.14 1.42 4.40
C GLY A 205 -5.23 1.21 2.88
N PRO A 206 -5.64 2.24 2.12
CA PRO A 206 -5.46 2.24 0.68
C PRO A 206 -3.98 1.98 0.42
N GLN A 207 -3.70 0.84 -0.23
CA GLN A 207 -2.33 0.43 -0.48
C GLN A 207 -1.66 1.54 -1.26
N SER A 208 -0.60 2.12 -0.68
CA SER A 208 0.19 3.07 -1.43
C SER A 208 0.85 2.30 -2.55
N ASP A 209 0.37 2.60 -3.74
CA ASP A 209 0.86 2.24 -5.05
C ASP A 209 2.23 2.91 -5.27
N TRP A 210 3.15 2.71 -4.31
CA TRP A 210 4.39 3.45 -4.14
C TRP A 210 5.28 3.33 -5.37
N TYR A 211 5.18 2.22 -6.11
CA TYR A 211 5.91 2.01 -7.34
C TYR A 211 5.44 2.97 -8.46
N TYR A 212 4.14 3.26 -8.55
CA TYR A 212 3.60 4.20 -9.54
C TYR A 212 4.06 5.61 -9.24
N HIS A 213 4.09 5.98 -7.97
CA HIS A 213 4.56 7.29 -7.54
C HIS A 213 6.08 7.42 -7.72
N ALA A 214 6.87 6.40 -7.38
CA ALA A 214 8.32 6.39 -7.64
C ALA A 214 8.65 6.49 -9.13
N VAL A 215 7.89 5.84 -10.00
CA VAL A 215 8.03 5.95 -11.47
C VAL A 215 7.65 7.35 -11.95
N LEU A 216 6.51 7.89 -11.52
CA LEU A 216 6.08 9.25 -11.88
C LEU A 216 7.06 10.33 -11.37
N LEU A 217 7.62 10.16 -10.18
CA LEU A 217 8.67 11.01 -9.61
C LEU A 217 9.98 10.92 -10.39
N THR A 218 10.40 9.71 -10.77
CA THR A 218 11.59 9.51 -11.61
C THR A 218 11.40 10.18 -12.97
N VAL A 219 10.22 10.06 -13.58
CA VAL A 219 9.89 10.72 -14.85
C VAL A 219 9.83 12.24 -14.70
N ALA A 220 9.21 12.77 -13.64
CA ALA A 220 9.13 14.21 -13.39
C ALA A 220 10.51 14.83 -13.08
N GLY A 221 11.31 14.17 -12.24
CA GLY A 221 12.66 14.59 -11.88
C GLY A 221 13.62 14.54 -13.07
N THR A 222 13.60 13.47 -13.87
CA THR A 222 14.42 13.37 -15.09
C THR A 222 14.01 14.39 -16.14
N SER A 223 12.71 14.66 -16.30
CA SER A 223 12.20 15.69 -17.22
C SER A 223 12.59 17.11 -16.79
N GLY A 224 12.51 17.41 -15.49
CA GLY A 224 12.96 18.69 -14.93
C GLY A 224 14.47 18.90 -15.05
N ALA A 225 15.26 17.86 -14.78
CA ALA A 225 16.71 17.87 -14.96
C ALA A 225 17.11 18.06 -16.44
N LEU A 226 16.44 17.37 -17.36
CA LEU A 226 16.65 17.54 -18.81
C LEU A 226 16.31 18.95 -19.30
N ALA A 227 15.23 19.54 -18.81
CA ALA A 227 14.87 20.93 -19.13
C ALA A 227 15.90 21.94 -18.59
N ALA A 228 16.45 21.69 -17.39
CA ALA A 228 17.50 22.51 -16.80
C ALA A 228 18.83 22.40 -17.57
N VAL A 229 19.25 21.18 -17.91
CA VAL A 229 20.47 20.91 -18.71
C VAL A 229 20.34 21.51 -20.12
N SER A 230 19.19 21.37 -20.78
CA SER A 230 18.91 22.00 -22.08
C SER A 230 19.00 23.52 -22.04
N GLY A 231 18.55 24.15 -20.94
CA GLY A 231 18.71 25.58 -20.69
C GLY A 231 20.18 26.01 -20.46
N MET A 232 20.99 25.17 -19.82
CA MET A 232 22.42 25.43 -19.57
C MET A 232 23.29 25.25 -20.82
N VAL A 233 23.02 24.23 -21.64
CA VAL A 233 23.79 23.94 -22.87
C VAL A 233 23.62 25.05 -23.92
N ASN A 234 22.44 25.69 -23.99
CA ASN A 234 22.18 26.78 -24.93
C ASN A 234 22.64 28.17 -24.45
N GLY A 235 23.20 28.28 -23.24
CA GLY A 235 23.63 29.55 -22.65
C GLY A 235 24.91 30.17 -23.23
N ARG A 236 25.60 29.50 -24.19
CA ARG A 236 26.94 29.94 -24.62
C ARG A 236 27.13 30.37 -26.08
N ARG A 237 26.17 30.28 -27.00
CA ARG A 237 26.28 30.96 -28.32
C ARG A 237 24.94 31.04 -29.05
N ARG A 238 24.40 32.25 -29.16
CA ARG A 238 23.24 32.58 -30.00
C ARG A 238 23.67 32.63 -31.48
N ARG A 239 22.96 31.93 -32.38
CA ARG A 239 23.00 32.25 -33.81
C ARG A 239 21.91 33.27 -34.14
N LYS A 240 22.19 34.19 -35.07
CA LYS A 240 21.42 35.43 -35.30
C LYS A 240 19.94 35.22 -35.71
N ASN A 241 19.53 34.01 -36.10
CA ASN A 241 18.24 33.73 -36.75
C ASN A 241 17.39 32.61 -36.08
N GLU A 242 17.59 32.28 -34.80
CA GLU A 242 16.71 31.32 -34.12
C GLU A 242 15.43 32.00 -33.57
N PRO A 243 14.23 31.43 -33.79
CA PRO A 243 12.98 31.99 -33.26
C PRO A 243 12.93 31.89 -31.73
N TYR A 244 12.38 32.92 -31.09
CA TYR A 244 12.18 32.99 -29.64
C TYR A 244 11.18 31.91 -29.20
N PHE A 245 11.67 30.77 -28.75
CA PHE A 245 10.90 29.90 -27.86
C PHE A 245 11.49 30.05 -26.45
N LEU A 246 10.97 31.05 -25.73
CA LEU A 246 11.27 31.43 -24.33
C LEU A 246 12.72 31.83 -24.02
N HIS A 247 12.89 32.95 -23.30
CA HIS A 247 14.21 33.44 -22.87
C HIS A 247 14.91 32.39 -21.99
N PRO A 248 16.22 32.11 -22.13
CA PRO A 248 16.91 31.01 -21.42
C PRO A 248 16.70 31.02 -19.90
N ARG A 249 16.64 32.22 -19.30
CA ARG A 249 16.36 32.39 -17.88
C ARG A 249 14.95 31.92 -17.48
N LEU A 250 13.93 32.20 -18.31
CA LEU A 250 12.55 31.75 -18.10
C LEU A 250 12.46 30.22 -18.15
N HIS A 251 13.23 29.58 -19.03
CA HIS A 251 13.31 28.12 -19.11
C HIS A 251 13.94 27.50 -17.85
N THR A 252 14.99 28.13 -17.32
CA THR A 252 15.61 27.71 -16.04
C THR A 252 14.67 27.95 -14.85
N TYR A 253 13.99 29.08 -14.78
CA TYR A 253 13.04 29.39 -13.71
C TYR A 253 11.81 28.46 -13.74
N ALA A 254 11.32 28.11 -14.93
CA ALA A 254 10.24 27.14 -15.08
C ALA A 254 10.66 25.73 -14.63
N GLY A 255 11.89 25.30 -14.96
CA GLY A 255 12.47 24.06 -14.45
C GLY A 255 12.58 24.04 -12.92
N TYR A 256 13.01 25.15 -12.31
CA TYR A 256 13.07 25.28 -10.84
C TYR A 256 11.70 25.29 -10.18
N ALA A 257 10.73 26.03 -10.73
CA ALA A 257 9.37 26.07 -10.20
C ALA A 257 8.71 24.68 -10.24
N PHE A 258 8.90 23.94 -11.34
CA PHE A 258 8.36 22.60 -11.50
C PHE A 258 9.01 21.58 -10.53
N ALA A 259 10.32 21.67 -10.33
CA ALA A 259 11.03 20.84 -9.36
C ALA A 259 10.54 21.11 -7.93
N ILE A 260 10.42 22.38 -7.53
CA ILE A 260 9.92 22.79 -6.21
C ILE A 260 8.48 22.32 -5.98
N LEU A 261 7.60 22.47 -6.98
CA LEU A 261 6.20 22.05 -6.85
C LEU A 261 6.09 20.53 -6.65
N THR A 262 6.85 19.75 -7.43
CA THR A 262 6.93 18.29 -7.31
C THR A 262 7.42 17.87 -5.92
N LEU A 263 8.37 18.63 -5.38
CA LEU A 263 8.98 18.41 -4.07
C LEU A 263 8.00 18.69 -2.91
N VAL A 264 7.22 19.77 -3.00
CA VAL A 264 6.22 20.15 -1.98
C VAL A 264 5.09 19.12 -1.94
N VAL A 265 4.60 18.68 -3.10
CA VAL A 265 3.58 17.62 -3.20
C VAL A 265 4.10 16.31 -2.59
N PHE A 266 5.38 15.98 -2.83
CA PHE A 266 6.02 14.82 -2.22
C PHE A 266 6.14 14.92 -0.70
N ILE A 267 6.54 16.07 -0.15
CA ILE A 267 6.66 16.28 1.31
C ILE A 267 5.32 16.11 2.01
N TRP A 268 4.27 16.72 1.47
CA TRP A 268 2.93 16.64 2.05
C TRP A 268 2.43 15.19 2.07
N TRP A 269 2.60 14.47 0.96
CA TRP A 269 2.19 13.07 0.85
C TRP A 269 3.03 12.11 1.70
N ALA A 270 4.36 12.32 1.78
CA ALA A 270 5.25 11.57 2.65
C ALA A 270 4.82 11.76 4.12
N ALA A 271 4.62 12.99 4.56
CA ALA A 271 4.18 13.29 5.92
C ALA A 271 2.87 12.58 6.27
N GLU A 272 1.91 12.53 5.33
CA GLU A 272 0.62 11.87 5.51
C GLU A 272 0.74 10.33 5.53
N THR A 273 1.56 9.74 4.65
CA THR A 273 1.78 8.29 4.59
C THR A 273 2.56 7.76 5.81
N TYR A 274 3.49 8.54 6.34
CA TYR A 274 4.37 8.13 7.44
C TYR A 274 3.75 8.33 8.83
N PHE A 275 2.79 9.24 9.00
CA PHE A 275 2.12 9.46 10.28
C PHE A 275 1.23 8.28 10.71
N TYR A 276 0.68 7.53 9.76
CA TYR A 276 -0.25 6.42 10.05
C TYR A 276 0.41 5.04 10.26
N ARG A 277 1.69 4.85 9.91
CA ARG A 277 2.33 3.51 9.89
C ARG A 277 3.38 3.20 10.98
N GLY A 278 3.54 4.06 11.98
CA GLY A 278 4.07 3.73 13.32
C GLY A 278 5.49 3.12 13.50
N SER A 279 6.26 2.80 12.45
CA SER A 279 7.57 2.14 12.60
C SER A 279 8.77 3.12 12.61
N ILE A 280 9.76 2.83 13.46
CA ILE A 280 11.02 3.60 13.60
C ILE A 280 11.80 3.67 12.28
N ALA A 281 11.78 2.59 11.49
CA ALA A 281 12.48 2.53 10.21
C ALA A 281 11.87 3.49 9.17
N TYR A 282 10.54 3.61 9.14
CA TYR A 282 9.84 4.57 8.31
C TYR A 282 10.08 6.02 8.74
N SER A 283 10.23 6.28 10.05
CA SER A 283 10.61 7.60 10.57
C SER A 283 12.00 8.05 10.10
N ILE A 284 12.98 7.14 10.10
CA ILE A 284 14.36 7.42 9.65
C ILE A 284 14.36 7.72 8.14
N HIS A 285 13.65 6.92 7.35
CA HIS A 285 13.51 7.14 5.91
C HIS A 285 12.90 8.52 5.60
N GLY A 286 11.81 8.90 6.27
CA GLY A 286 11.15 10.19 6.07
C GLY A 286 12.06 11.39 6.38
N ARG A 287 12.90 11.30 7.43
CA ARG A 287 13.87 12.36 7.77
C ARG A 287 14.98 12.50 6.73
N LEU A 288 15.44 11.40 6.15
CA LEU A 288 16.44 11.41 5.09
C LEU A 288 15.88 12.01 3.79
N ALA A 289 14.62 11.69 3.45
CA ALA A 289 13.93 12.27 2.31
C ALA A 289 13.80 13.80 2.44
N LEU A 290 13.40 14.30 3.63
CA LEU A 290 13.34 15.72 3.92
C LEU A 290 14.72 16.41 3.84
N ALA A 291 15.78 15.75 4.31
CA ALA A 291 17.14 16.28 4.25
C ALA A 291 17.65 16.41 2.80
N SER A 292 17.38 15.42 1.95
CA SER A 292 17.71 15.47 0.51
C SER A 292 17.06 16.67 -0.17
N VAL A 293 15.75 16.83 0.03
CA VAL A 293 14.93 17.94 -0.48
C VAL A 293 15.50 19.32 -0.10
N LEU A 294 15.85 19.51 1.16
CA LEU A 294 16.39 20.78 1.65
C LEU A 294 17.76 21.09 1.03
N LEU A 295 18.60 20.08 0.84
CA LEU A 295 19.91 20.22 0.21
C LEU A 295 19.80 20.51 -1.29
N GLU A 296 18.91 19.85 -2.01
CA GLU A 296 18.67 20.14 -3.43
C GLU A 296 18.13 21.57 -3.61
N THR A 297 17.15 21.97 -2.78
CA THR A 297 16.59 23.33 -2.81
C THR A 297 17.65 24.38 -2.48
N ALA A 298 18.50 24.15 -1.47
CA ALA A 298 19.61 25.02 -1.13
C ALA A 298 20.64 25.10 -2.27
N GLY A 299 20.94 23.97 -2.92
CA GLY A 299 21.76 23.92 -4.13
C GLY A 299 21.21 24.80 -5.23
N LEU A 300 19.93 24.65 -5.57
CA LEU A 300 19.24 25.44 -6.61
C LEU A 300 19.24 26.94 -6.29
N LEU A 301 18.95 27.33 -5.04
CA LEU A 301 18.98 28.74 -4.61
C LEU A 301 20.38 29.34 -4.68
N THR A 302 21.40 28.59 -4.24
CA THR A 302 22.81 29.00 -4.32
C THR A 302 23.24 29.19 -5.79
N GLY A 303 22.79 28.28 -6.66
CA GLY A 303 22.99 28.33 -8.12
C GLY A 303 22.35 29.55 -8.77
N ALA A 304 21.11 29.84 -8.42
CA ALA A 304 20.32 30.93 -9.00
C ALA A 304 20.77 32.32 -8.53
N LEU A 305 21.15 32.45 -7.26
CA LEU A 305 21.40 33.76 -6.62
C LEU A 305 22.88 34.16 -6.62
N LEU A 306 23.82 33.22 -6.49
CA LEU A 306 25.20 33.53 -6.10
C LEU A 306 26.26 33.19 -7.16
N VAL A 307 25.99 32.25 -8.08
CA VAL A 307 26.97 31.75 -9.06
C VAL A 307 27.48 32.83 -10.03
N ARG A 308 26.68 33.85 -10.34
CA ARG A 308 27.11 34.96 -11.22
C ARG A 308 28.11 35.90 -10.57
N ARG A 309 28.18 35.91 -9.23
CA ARG A 309 28.85 36.97 -8.49
C ARG A 309 30.12 36.46 -7.79
N TRP A 310 30.17 35.18 -7.41
CA TRP A 310 31.26 34.61 -6.59
C TRP A 310 31.66 33.20 -7.06
N GLU A 311 32.93 32.98 -7.39
CA GLU A 311 33.44 31.68 -7.85
C GLU A 311 33.30 30.56 -6.83
N ARG A 312 33.49 30.87 -5.55
CA ARG A 312 33.29 29.92 -4.44
C ARG A 312 31.83 29.44 -4.31
N ALA A 313 30.84 30.20 -4.79
CA ALA A 313 29.44 29.79 -4.74
C ALA A 313 29.12 28.64 -5.72
N ARG A 314 29.93 28.45 -6.77
CA ARG A 314 29.81 27.31 -7.69
C ARG A 314 30.13 25.99 -6.99
N TRP A 315 31.13 26.00 -6.11
CA TRP A 315 31.50 24.83 -5.30
C TRP A 315 30.40 24.45 -4.32
N TRP A 316 29.78 25.42 -3.65
CA TRP A 316 28.66 25.17 -2.74
C TRP A 316 27.40 24.68 -3.47
N HIS A 317 27.07 25.27 -4.63
CA HIS A 317 25.99 24.78 -5.48
C HIS A 317 26.20 23.31 -5.87
N TRP A 318 27.40 22.97 -6.35
CA TRP A 318 27.75 21.61 -6.73
C TRP A 318 27.67 20.64 -5.54
N LEU A 319 28.25 21.02 -4.38
CA LEU A 319 28.25 20.19 -3.18
C LEU A 319 26.84 19.88 -2.67
N PHE A 320 25.96 20.89 -2.56
CA PHE A 320 24.59 20.69 -2.10
C PHE A 320 23.75 19.86 -3.07
N THR A 321 23.96 20.05 -4.38
CA THR A 321 23.25 19.28 -5.42
C THR A 321 23.69 17.82 -5.40
N VAL A 322 24.99 17.54 -5.30
CA VAL A 322 25.52 16.17 -5.24
C VAL A 322 25.13 15.47 -3.94
N ALA A 323 25.18 16.17 -2.80
CA ALA A 323 24.75 15.63 -1.51
C ALA A 323 23.25 15.33 -1.47
N GLY A 324 22.42 16.24 -2.00
CA GLY A 324 20.97 16.05 -2.13
C GLY A 324 20.63 14.82 -2.98
N PHE A 325 21.29 14.68 -4.13
CA PHE A 325 21.10 13.54 -5.04
C PHE A 325 21.58 12.22 -4.43
N ALA A 326 22.71 12.22 -3.71
CA ALA A 326 23.22 11.02 -3.04
C ALA A 326 22.26 10.54 -1.92
N ILE A 327 21.69 11.47 -1.15
CA ILE A 327 20.70 11.14 -0.12
C ILE A 327 19.39 10.68 -0.76
N PHE A 328 18.99 11.26 -1.89
CA PHE A 328 17.81 10.81 -2.65
C PHE A 328 17.95 9.37 -3.15
N LEU A 329 19.11 9.01 -3.71
CA LEU A 329 19.40 7.63 -4.10
C LEU A 329 19.38 6.68 -2.89
N LEU A 330 19.94 7.12 -1.76
CA LEU A 330 19.92 6.35 -0.51
C LEU A 330 18.48 6.13 -0.02
N THR A 331 17.61 7.14 -0.13
CA THR A 331 16.18 6.99 0.21
C THR A 331 15.47 6.04 -0.74
N ILE A 332 15.78 6.04 -2.04
CA ILE A 332 15.20 5.06 -2.98
C ILE A 332 15.60 3.64 -2.56
N VAL A 333 16.88 3.40 -2.25
CA VAL A 333 17.37 2.08 -1.84
C VAL A 333 16.73 1.63 -0.51
N LEU A 334 16.66 2.51 0.49
CA LEU A 334 15.99 2.24 1.77
C LEU A 334 14.49 1.99 1.58
N GLY A 335 13.83 2.74 0.70
CA GLY A 335 12.42 2.54 0.37
C GLY A 335 12.16 1.19 -0.28
N ILE A 336 13.02 0.79 -1.21
CA ILE A 336 12.97 -0.54 -1.85
C ILE A 336 13.20 -1.65 -0.81
N GLN A 337 14.17 -1.51 0.09
CA GLN A 337 14.42 -2.50 1.14
C GLN A 337 13.23 -2.62 2.09
N LEU A 338 12.68 -1.49 2.56
CA LEU A 338 11.49 -1.50 3.43
C LEU A 338 10.24 -2.07 2.74
N ALA A 339 10.15 -1.97 1.41
CA ALA A 339 9.06 -2.53 0.62
C ALA A 339 9.20 -4.04 0.38
N ILE A 340 10.42 -4.58 0.42
CA ILE A 340 10.69 -6.01 0.19
C ILE A 340 10.65 -6.81 1.51
N GLY A 341 10.74 -6.15 2.66
CA GLY A 341 10.78 -6.77 3.99
C GLY A 341 12.19 -7.17 4.41
#